data_AF-A0A5T4N7W1-F1
#
_entry.id   AF-A0A5T4N7W1-F1
#
_cell.length_a   1.000
_cell.length_b   1.000
_cell.length_c   1.000
_cell.angle_alpha   90.00
_cell.angle_beta   90.00
_cell.angle_gamma   90.00
#
_symmetry.space_group_name_H-M   'P 1'
#
loop_
_entity.id
_entity.type
_entity.pdbx_description
1 polymer ?
#
loop_
_entity_poly.entity_id
_entity_poly.type
_entity_poly.pdbx_seq_one_letter_code
_entity_poly.pdbx_strand_id
1 'polypeptide(L)'
;MKLSQLTFLGFYLNGALGCGRYDSITIEDIKSELEKGTLFSYLKKELGTDIDISVLTEKEKTHLNNEWLDMSLAVSERRKFCVERGGLCLLVAYIFESIQRLNSAKQ
;
A
#
# COMPACT_ATOMS: atom_id res chain seq x y z
N MET A 1 -14.53 1.74 4.21
CA MET A 1 -13.71 0.74 3.50
C MET A 1 -14.21 -0.67 3.76
N LYS A 2 -14.39 -1.43 2.69
CA LYS A 2 -14.78 -2.84 2.66
C LYS A 2 -13.53 -3.71 2.49
N LEU A 3 -13.59 -4.93 3.03
CA LEU A 3 -12.52 -5.92 2.86
C LEU A 3 -12.21 -6.17 1.37
N SER A 4 -13.25 -6.24 0.54
CA SER A 4 -13.09 -6.45 -0.91
C SER A 4 -12.30 -5.34 -1.61
N GLN A 5 -12.42 -4.07 -1.19
CA GLN A 5 -11.66 -2.96 -1.78
C GLN A 5 -10.16 -3.14 -1.52
N LEU A 6 -9.78 -3.50 -0.29
CA LEU A 6 -8.39 -3.81 0.07
C LEU A 6 -7.85 -5.00 -0.71
N THR A 7 -8.65 -6.06 -0.84
CA THR A 7 -8.27 -7.24 -1.62
C THR A 7 -8.03 -6.92 -3.09
N PHE A 8 -8.91 -6.12 -3.72
CA PHE A 8 -8.70 -5.68 -5.11
C PHE A 8 -7.44 -4.86 -5.27
N LEU A 9 -7.19 -3.89 -4.39
CA LEU A 9 -5.95 -3.11 -4.40
C LEU A 9 -4.72 -4.02 -4.24
N GLY A 10 -4.81 -5.02 -3.36
CA GLY A 10 -3.77 -6.02 -3.15
C GLY A 10 -3.47 -6.83 -4.42
N PHE A 11 -4.49 -7.22 -5.19
CA PHE A 11 -4.29 -7.90 -6.46
C PHE A 11 -3.56 -7.04 -7.49
N TYR A 12 -3.92 -5.75 -7.61
CA TYR A 12 -3.21 -4.84 -8.52
C TYR A 12 -1.74 -4.68 -8.14
N LEU A 13 -1.44 -4.39 -6.87
CA LEU A 13 -0.06 -4.22 -6.41
C LEU A 13 0.75 -5.51 -6.50
N ASN A 14 0.14 -6.66 -6.21
CA ASN A 14 0.78 -7.97 -6.37
C ASN A 14 1.11 -8.26 -7.84
N GLY A 15 0.18 -7.96 -8.77
CA GLY A 15 0.42 -8.12 -10.21
C GLY A 15 1.52 -7.20 -10.71
N ALA A 16 1.51 -5.93 -10.29
CA ALA A 16 2.56 -4.96 -10.61
C ALA A 16 3.93 -5.41 -10.08
N LEU A 17 4.02 -5.87 -8.83
CA LEU A 17 5.24 -6.43 -8.26
C LEU A 17 5.73 -7.66 -9.06
N GLY A 18 4.83 -8.58 -9.38
CA GLY A 18 5.16 -9.84 -10.05
C GLY A 18 5.68 -9.68 -11.49
N CYS A 19 5.47 -8.53 -12.13
CA CYS A 19 5.92 -8.30 -13.50
C CYS A 19 7.37 -7.80 -13.61
N GLY A 20 8.01 -7.40 -12.51
CA GLY A 20 9.41 -6.93 -12.46
C GLY A 20 9.69 -5.56 -13.12
N ARG A 21 8.68 -4.92 -13.73
CA ARG A 21 8.84 -3.61 -14.41
C ARG A 21 9.00 -2.43 -13.43
N TYR A 22 8.61 -2.61 -12.18
CA TYR A 22 8.52 -1.55 -11.17
C TYR A 22 9.49 -1.74 -10.01
N ASP A 23 10.53 -2.55 -10.19
CA ASP A 23 11.53 -2.85 -9.17
C ASP A 23 12.34 -1.62 -8.74
N SER A 24 12.29 -0.54 -9.53
CA SER A 24 12.89 0.76 -9.19
C SER A 24 12.14 1.51 -8.08
N ILE A 25 10.89 1.16 -7.78
CA ILE A 25 10.13 1.77 -6.69
C ILE A 25 10.68 1.25 -5.36
N THR A 26 11.34 2.11 -4.61
CA THR A 26 12.01 1.76 -3.35
C THR A 26 11.09 1.88 -2.15
N ILE A 27 11.54 1.39 -0.98
CA ILE A 27 10.82 1.60 0.29
C ILE A 27 10.82 3.09 0.64
N GLU A 28 11.92 3.77 0.38
CA GLU A 28 12.13 5.19 0.63
C GLU A 28 11.18 6.05 -0.20
N ASP A 29 10.94 5.70 -1.46
CA ASP A 29 9.94 6.37 -2.31
C ASP A 29 8.55 6.28 -1.67
N ILE A 30 8.15 5.07 -1.26
CA ILE A 30 6.83 4.87 -0.63
C ILE A 30 6.70 5.68 0.66
N LYS A 31 7.72 5.67 1.52
CA LYS A 31 7.71 6.45 2.76
C LYS A 31 7.64 7.96 2.49
N SER A 32 8.43 8.45 1.54
CA SER A 32 8.42 9.87 1.16
C SER A 32 7.04 10.31 0.65
N GLU A 33 6.37 9.47 -0.15
CA GLU A 33 5.03 9.78 -0.67
C GLU A 33 3.93 9.64 0.39
N LEU A 34 4.10 8.74 1.37
CA LEU A 34 3.23 8.67 2.55
C LEU A 34 3.33 9.94 3.39
N GLU A 35 4.54 10.43 3.67
CA GLU A 35 4.79 11.68 4.42
C GLU A 35 4.17 12.90 3.72
N LYS A 36 4.24 12.95 2.39
CA LYS A 36 3.62 14.03 1.58
C LYS A 36 2.10 13.90 1.44
N GLY A 37 1.52 12.73 1.75
CA GLY A 37 0.11 12.43 1.49
C GLY A 37 -0.22 12.22 0.02
N THR A 38 0.78 11.91 -0.82
CA THR A 38 0.67 11.81 -2.28
C THR A 38 0.81 10.38 -2.82
N LEU A 39 0.79 9.37 -1.94
CA LEU A 39 1.01 7.97 -2.33
C LEU A 39 0.13 7.52 -3.50
N PHE A 40 -1.19 7.76 -3.47
CA PHE A 40 -2.08 7.26 -4.51
C PHE A 40 -1.91 7.98 -5.85
N SER A 41 -1.59 9.28 -5.85
CA SER A 41 -1.29 10.00 -7.10
C SER A 41 0.04 9.55 -7.69
N TYR A 42 1.05 9.33 -6.84
CA TYR A 42 2.32 8.72 -7.23
C TYR A 42 2.13 7.34 -7.86
N LEU A 43 1.40 6.44 -7.18
CA LEU A 43 1.13 5.10 -7.70
C LEU A 43 0.41 5.13 -9.04
N LYS A 44 -0.57 6.03 -9.21
CA LYS A 44 -1.27 6.16 -10.50
C LYS A 44 -0.35 6.65 -11.62
N LYS A 45 0.59 7.54 -11.30
CA LYS A 45 1.59 8.05 -12.25
C LYS A 45 2.58 6.97 -12.66
N GLU A 46 3.10 6.20 -11.71
CA GLU A 46 4.15 5.19 -11.98
C GLU A 46 3.60 3.89 -12.58
N LEU A 47 2.46 3.40 -12.08
CA LEU A 47 1.87 2.13 -12.49
C LEU A 47 0.90 2.26 -13.67
N GLY A 48 0.40 3.48 -13.95
CA GLY A 48 -0.50 3.75 -15.07
C GLY A 48 -1.75 2.86 -15.06
N THR A 49 -1.84 1.94 -16.03
CA THR A 49 -2.97 1.02 -16.21
C THR A 49 -2.86 -0.25 -15.37
N ASP A 50 -1.71 -0.52 -14.77
CA ASP A 50 -1.48 -1.72 -13.93
C ASP A 50 -2.01 -1.54 -12.50
N ILE A 51 -2.64 -0.39 -12.20
CA ILE A 51 -3.37 -0.13 -10.97
C ILE A 51 -4.71 0.57 -11.22
N ASP A 52 -5.74 0.10 -10.50
CA ASP A 52 -7.01 0.81 -10.38
C ASP A 52 -7.27 1.27 -8.94
N ILE A 53 -7.01 2.55 -8.70
CA ILE A 53 -7.28 3.20 -7.41
C ILE A 53 -8.70 3.79 -7.32
N SER A 54 -9.52 3.67 -8.38
CA SER A 54 -10.91 4.15 -8.37
C SER A 54 -11.82 3.29 -7.48
N VAL A 55 -11.36 2.09 -7.12
CA VAL A 55 -12.03 1.21 -6.15
C VAL A 55 -12.12 1.83 -4.75
N LEU A 56 -11.37 2.90 -4.47
CA LEU A 56 -11.37 3.65 -3.21
C LEU A 56 -11.91 5.08 -3.41
N THR A 57 -12.68 5.56 -2.45
CA THR A 57 -13.01 7.00 -2.35
C THR A 57 -11.81 7.82 -1.90
N GLU A 58 -11.80 9.14 -2.14
CA GLU A 58 -10.72 10.01 -1.65
C GLU A 58 -10.57 9.96 -0.14
N LYS A 59 -11.68 9.89 0.60
CA LYS A 59 -11.64 9.72 2.07
C LYS A 59 -10.95 8.41 2.47
N GLU A 60 -11.17 7.33 1.74
CA GLU A 60 -10.52 6.03 2.01
C GLU A 60 -9.04 6.06 1.64
N LYS A 61 -8.65 6.74 0.56
CA LYS A 61 -7.25 6.97 0.21
C LYS A 61 -6.52 7.75 1.30
N THR A 62 -7.10 8.86 1.78
CA THR A 62 -6.53 9.63 2.89
C THR A 62 -6.41 8.78 4.16
N HIS A 63 -7.44 7.99 4.47
CA HIS A 63 -7.42 7.10 5.62
C HIS A 63 -6.28 6.06 5.52
N LEU A 64 -6.13 5.39 4.39
CA LEU A 64 -5.06 4.43 4.15
C LEU A 64 -3.68 5.09 4.20
N ASN A 65 -3.52 6.28 3.60
CA ASN A 65 -2.25 6.99 3.66
C ASN A 65 -1.83 7.25 5.11
N ASN A 66 -2.76 7.71 5.95
CA ASN A 66 -2.47 7.98 7.36
C ASN A 66 -2.17 6.68 8.12
N GLU A 67 -2.98 5.63 7.94
CA GLU A 67 -2.76 4.33 8.57
C GLU A 67 -1.38 3.76 8.22
N TRP A 68 -1.01 3.83 6.94
CA TRP A 68 0.25 3.28 6.43
C TRP A 68 1.45 4.14 6.84
N LEU A 69 1.30 5.46 6.92
CA LEU A 69 2.29 6.36 7.49
C LEU A 69 2.54 6.01 8.97
N ASP A 70 1.49 5.89 9.77
CA ASP A 70 1.60 5.51 11.18
C ASP A 70 2.35 4.18 11.35
N MET A 71 2.06 3.19 10.50
CA MET A 71 2.79 1.92 10.51
C MET A 71 4.26 2.08 10.13
N SER A 72 4.57 2.87 9.10
CA SER A 72 5.95 3.10 8.65
C SER A 72 6.83 3.77 9.72
N LEU A 73 6.21 4.54 10.62
CA LEU A 73 6.88 5.20 11.74
C LEU A 73 6.98 4.31 12.98
N ALA A 74 6.00 3.45 13.20
CA ALA A 74 5.88 2.66 14.43
C ALA A 74 6.69 1.35 14.41
N VAL A 75 6.90 0.75 13.25
CA VAL A 75 7.48 -0.60 13.14
C VAL A 75 8.50 -0.72 12.00
N SER A 76 9.50 -1.57 12.18
CA SER A 76 10.44 -1.93 11.12
C SER A 76 9.78 -2.84 10.10
N GLU A 77 9.89 -2.50 8.82
CA GLU A 77 9.33 -3.27 7.70
C GLU A 77 9.88 -4.68 7.66
N ARG A 78 11.19 -4.81 7.85
CA ARG A 78 11.87 -6.10 7.89
C ARG A 78 11.35 -6.98 9.02
N ARG A 79 11.20 -6.44 10.22
CA ARG A 79 10.84 -7.23 11.41
C ARG A 79 9.36 -7.59 11.45
N LYS A 80 8.48 -6.66 11.08
CA LYS A 80 7.02 -6.83 11.20
C LYS A 80 6.40 -7.42 9.94
N PHE A 81 6.91 -7.04 8.78
CA PHE A 81 6.31 -7.36 7.48
C PHE A 81 7.16 -8.30 6.61
N CYS A 82 8.35 -8.70 7.08
CA CYS A 82 9.29 -9.54 6.33
C CYS A 82 9.71 -8.94 4.98
N VAL A 83 9.67 -7.61 4.85
CA VAL A 83 10.04 -6.89 3.64
C VAL A 83 11.43 -6.29 3.80
N GLU A 84 12.39 -6.77 2.99
CA GLU A 84 13.76 -6.23 2.98
C GLU A 84 13.99 -5.20 1.87
N ARG A 85 13.23 -5.26 0.77
CA ARG A 85 13.34 -4.37 -0.38
C ARG A 85 12.04 -4.31 -1.17
N GLY A 86 11.91 -3.26 -1.99
CA GLY A 86 10.82 -3.08 -2.95
C GLY A 86 9.60 -2.40 -2.33
N GLY A 87 9.29 -1.19 -2.81
CA GLY A 87 8.18 -0.39 -2.32
C GLY A 87 6.81 -1.05 -2.55
N LEU A 88 6.61 -1.70 -3.70
CA LEU A 88 5.36 -2.42 -3.97
C LEU A 88 5.17 -3.62 -3.04
N CYS A 89 6.26 -4.31 -2.68
CA CYS A 89 6.22 -5.41 -1.71
C CYS A 89 5.77 -4.90 -0.32
N LEU A 90 6.29 -3.73 0.09
CA LEU A 90 5.88 -3.07 1.31
C LEU A 90 4.39 -2.73 1.33
N LEU A 91 3.88 -2.14 0.24
CA LEU A 91 2.46 -1.78 0.16
C LEU A 91 1.53 -2.99 0.18
N VAL A 92 1.91 -4.11 -0.44
CA VAL A 92 1.16 -5.37 -0.33
C VAL A 92 1.10 -5.83 1.13
N ALA A 93 2.20 -5.72 1.87
CA ALA A 93 2.22 -6.06 3.29
C ALA A 93 1.36 -5.12 4.15
N TYR A 94 1.34 -3.82 3.85
CA TYR A 94 0.43 -2.87 4.51
C TYR A 94 -1.03 -3.22 4.25
N ILE A 95 -1.39 -3.64 3.03
CA ILE A 95 -2.75 -4.13 2.73
C ILE A 95 -3.11 -5.34 3.59
N PHE A 96 -2.20 -6.31 3.77
CA PHE A 96 -2.45 -7.46 4.65
C PHE A 96 -2.67 -7.06 6.10
N GLU A 97 -1.94 -6.07 6.60
CA GLU A 97 -2.12 -5.56 7.96
C GLU A 97 -3.43 -4.76 8.09
N SER A 98 -3.80 -3.93 7.11
CA SER A 98 -5.11 -3.26 7.05
C SER A 98 -6.26 -4.26 7.05
N ILE A 99 -6.14 -5.36 6.30
CA ILE A 99 -7.11 -6.46 6.28
C ILE A 99 -7.24 -7.10 7.66
N GLN A 100 -6.11 -7.42 8.31
CA GLN A 100 -6.10 -7.99 9.66
C GLN A 100 -6.80 -7.06 10.66
N ARG A 101 -6.45 -5.78 10.69
CA ARG A 101 -7.05 -4.77 11.57
C ARG A 101 -8.56 -4.64 11.37
N LEU A 102 -8.99 -4.58 10.11
CA LEU A 102 -10.41 -4.47 9.77
C LEU A 102 -11.21 -5.71 10.19
N ASN A 103 -10.59 -6.90 10.18
CA ASN A 103 -11.22 -8.12 10.68
C ASN A 103 -11.24 -8.18 12.21
N SER A 104 -10.18 -7.75 12.90
CA SER A 104 -10.14 -7.71 14.37
C SER A 104 -11.12 -6.70 14.96
N ALA A 105 -11.36 -5.57 14.29
CA ALA A 105 -12.31 -4.55 14.75
C ALA A 105 -13.80 -4.97 14.63
N LYS A 106 -14.09 -6.11 13.99
CA LYS A 106 -15.44 -6.65 13.82
C LYS A 106 -15.80 -7.76 14.82
N GLN A 107 -14.85 -8.18 15.65
CA GLN A 107 -15.08 -9.10 16.76
C GLN A 107 -15.38 -8.32 18.04
#